data_AF-T1C8Z5-F1
#
_entry.id   AF-T1C8Z5-F1
#
_cell.length_a   1.000
_cell.length_b   1.000
_cell.length_c   1.000
_cell.angle_alpha   90.00
_cell.angle_beta   90.00
_cell.angle_gamma   90.00
#
_symmetry.space_group_name_H-M   'P 1'
#
loop_
_entity.id
_entity.type
_entity.pdbx_description
1 polymer ?
#
loop_
_entity_poly.entity_id
_entity_poly.type
_entity_poly.pdbx_seq_one_letter_code
_entity_poly.pdbx_strand_id
1 'polypeptide(L)'
;MNSTLHPVHDPNLDQGARAGFGQRLRDRLHIAELRARPRTVINRALLVLALIGPGLLVMLGDNDAGGVLTYAQTGAAYGLGVFLPLMLLMGFIAYIVQEMTIRLGAVTRRGHAELIWRRYGPFWGLFSLVDLVLANILTLVTEFIGIRVGGLAFGIPYAISVPLTLAFVVATL
;
A
#
# COMPACT_ATOMS: atom_id res chain seq x y z
N MET A 1 35.88 6.36 -41.74
CA MET A 1 35.02 7.34 -41.05
C MET A 1 34.65 6.76 -39.70
N ASN A 2 35.29 7.24 -38.64
CA ASN A 2 35.16 6.74 -37.27
C ASN A 2 34.16 7.63 -36.53
N SER A 3 32.96 7.16 -36.26
CA SER A 3 31.93 7.89 -35.50
C SER A 3 31.88 7.35 -34.07
N THR A 4 32.69 7.94 -33.20
CA THR A 4 32.66 7.72 -31.76
C THR A 4 31.34 8.27 -31.19
N LEU A 5 30.41 7.36 -30.87
CA LEU A 5 29.21 7.66 -30.08
C LEU A 5 29.66 8.02 -28.66
N HIS A 6 29.78 9.32 -28.38
CA HIS A 6 29.89 9.82 -27.02
C HIS A 6 28.55 9.53 -26.31
N PRO A 7 28.52 8.76 -25.21
CA PRO A 7 27.31 8.67 -24.41
C PRO A 7 27.04 10.06 -23.82
N VAL A 8 25.88 10.63 -24.14
CA VAL A 8 25.40 11.86 -23.52
C VAL A 8 25.17 11.55 -22.04
N HIS A 9 26.14 11.93 -21.21
CA HIS A 9 26.05 11.83 -19.77
C HIS A 9 25.05 12.88 -19.30
N ASP A 10 23.81 12.46 -18.99
CA ASP A 10 22.77 13.34 -18.47
C ASP A 10 23.00 13.54 -16.95
N PRO A 11 23.47 14.73 -16.52
CA PRO A 11 23.79 15.00 -15.11
C PRO A 11 22.56 14.96 -14.19
N ASN A 12 21.34 15.01 -14.74
CA ASN A 12 20.10 14.93 -13.96
C ASN A 12 19.78 13.50 -13.50
N LEU A 13 20.15 12.49 -14.31
CA LEU A 13 20.01 11.07 -13.93
C LEU A 13 20.90 10.73 -12.73
N ASP A 14 22.11 11.29 -12.68
CA ASP A 14 23.04 11.09 -11.57
C ASP A 14 22.57 11.79 -10.30
N GLN A 15 21.97 12.97 -10.42
CA GLN A 15 21.44 13.71 -9.27
C GLN A 15 20.26 12.98 -8.62
N GLY A 16 19.31 12.45 -9.42
CA GLY A 16 18.20 11.64 -8.91
C GLY A 16 18.68 10.35 -8.24
N ALA A 17 19.65 9.66 -8.85
CA ALA A 17 20.27 8.46 -8.29
C ALA A 17 21.02 8.75 -6.98
N ARG A 18 21.77 9.86 -6.90
CA ARG A 18 22.49 10.31 -5.70
C ARG A 18 21.55 10.73 -4.57
N ALA A 19 20.45 11.43 -4.88
CA ALA A 19 19.45 11.84 -3.90
C ALA A 19 18.74 10.65 -3.25
N GLY A 20 18.28 9.69 -4.08
CA GLY A 20 17.64 8.47 -3.59
C GLY A 20 18.61 7.54 -2.84
N PHE A 21 19.87 7.46 -3.28
CA PHE A 21 20.92 6.74 -2.54
C PHE A 21 21.19 7.37 -1.18
N GLY A 22 21.25 8.70 -1.10
CA GLY A 22 21.46 9.43 0.15
C GLY A 22 20.35 9.20 1.19
N GLN A 23 19.08 9.17 0.77
CA GLN A 23 17.96 8.82 1.64
C GLN A 23 18.06 7.39 2.16
N ARG A 24 18.29 6.42 1.25
CA ARG A 24 18.44 5.01 1.63
C ARG A 24 19.62 4.79 2.58
N LEU A 25 20.71 5.54 2.40
CA LEU A 25 21.87 5.47 3.27
C LEU A 25 21.57 6.06 4.65
N ARG A 26 20.88 7.21 4.70
CA ARG A 26 20.44 7.82 5.96
C ARG A 26 19.51 6.91 6.75
N ASP A 27 18.53 6.27 6.10
CA ASP A 27 17.63 5.31 6.75
C ASP A 27 18.41 4.11 7.31
N ARG A 28 19.38 3.60 6.54
CA ARG A 28 20.25 2.50 6.99
C ARG A 28 21.14 2.88 8.15
N LEU A 29 21.70 4.09 8.14
CA LEU A 29 22.52 4.62 9.23
C LEU A 29 21.66 4.83 10.48
N HIS A 30 20.44 5.38 10.32
CA HIS A 30 19.50 5.55 11.42
C HIS A 30 19.11 4.22 12.07
N ILE A 31 18.80 3.19 11.27
CA ILE A 31 18.51 1.84 11.78
C ILE A 31 19.75 1.19 12.42
N ALA A 32 20.95 1.40 11.85
CA ALA A 32 22.20 0.90 12.42
C ALA A 32 22.52 1.56 13.76
N GLU A 33 22.25 2.87 13.88
CA GLU A 33 22.42 3.63 15.12
C GLU A 33 21.41 3.18 16.19
N LEU A 34 20.13 3.01 15.82
CA LEU A 34 19.11 2.43 16.70
C LEU A 34 19.47 1.01 17.18
N ARG A 35 20.15 0.22 16.34
CA ARG A 35 20.66 -1.12 16.69
C ARG A 35 21.92 -1.06 17.57
N ALA A 36 22.73 -0.02 17.45
CA ALA A 36 23.96 0.19 18.23
C ALA A 36 23.70 0.79 19.62
N ARG A 37 22.54 1.44 19.83
CA ARG A 37 22.11 1.98 21.13
C ARG A 37 21.80 0.86 22.14
N PRO A 38 21.91 1.13 23.46
CA PRO A 38 21.62 0.14 24.50
C PRO A 38 20.20 -0.43 24.35
N ARG A 39 20.05 -1.74 24.61
CA ARG A 39 18.80 -2.52 24.44
C ARG A 39 17.75 -2.19 25.51
N THR A 40 17.40 -0.92 25.67
CA THR A 40 16.26 -0.49 26.48
C THR A 40 14.94 -0.86 25.80
N VAL A 41 13.91 -1.04 26.60
CA VAL A 41 12.53 -1.36 26.17
C VAL A 41 12.02 -0.33 25.16
N ILE A 42 12.39 0.94 25.34
CA ILE A 42 12.03 2.06 24.45
C ILE A 42 12.66 1.88 23.06
N ASN A 43 13.95 1.55 22.96
CA ASN A 43 14.60 1.33 21.67
C ASN A 43 14.05 0.10 20.94
N ARG A 44 13.65 -0.94 21.66
CA ARG A 44 12.93 -2.10 21.08
C ARG A 44 11.56 -1.69 20.55
N ALA A 45 10.80 -0.88 21.30
CA ALA A 45 9.50 -0.39 20.87
C ALA A 45 9.61 0.50 19.61
N LEU A 46 10.60 1.39 19.55
CA LEU A 46 10.84 2.24 18.37
C LEU A 46 11.22 1.41 17.13
N LEU A 47 12.06 0.37 17.31
CA LEU A 47 12.40 -0.56 16.21
C LEU A 47 11.17 -1.35 15.72
N VAL A 48 10.32 -1.78 16.64
CA VAL A 48 9.07 -2.48 16.30
C VAL A 48 8.11 -1.53 15.55
N LEU A 49 7.95 -0.29 16.02
CA LEU A 49 7.10 0.71 15.37
C LEU A 49 7.57 1.02 13.94
N ALA A 50 8.88 1.14 13.72
CA ALA A 50 9.46 1.32 12.39
C ALA A 50 9.19 0.13 11.45
N LEU A 51 9.07 -1.09 11.99
CA LEU A 51 8.80 -2.31 11.22
C LEU A 51 7.31 -2.56 10.98
N ILE A 52 6.44 -2.10 11.89
CA ILE A 52 4.99 -2.27 11.79
C ILE A 52 4.38 -1.39 10.68
N GLY A 53 5.00 -0.25 10.35
CA GLY A 53 4.47 0.72 9.39
C GLY A 53 3.95 0.11 8.07
N PRO A 54 4.76 -0.66 7.32
CA PRO A 54 4.31 -1.32 6.09
C PRO A 54 3.14 -2.29 6.30
N GLY A 55 3.14 -3.07 7.39
CA GLY A 55 2.05 -4.01 7.68
C GLY A 55 0.74 -3.28 8.03
N LEU A 56 0.84 -2.18 8.78
CA LEU A 56 -0.31 -1.34 9.12
C LEU A 56 -0.92 -0.66 7.88
N LEU A 57 -0.08 -0.20 6.95
CA LEU A 57 -0.51 0.36 5.66
C LEU A 57 -1.31 -0.66 4.84
N VAL A 58 -0.84 -1.91 4.74
CA VAL A 58 -1.57 -2.98 4.03
C VAL A 58 -2.88 -3.30 4.75
N MET A 59 -2.87 -3.38 6.09
CA MET A 59 -4.08 -3.66 6.86
C MET A 59 -5.14 -2.57 6.70
N LEU A 60 -4.74 -1.30 6.66
CA LEU A 60 -5.66 -0.18 6.37
C LEU A 60 -6.17 -0.23 4.93
N GLY A 61 -5.32 -0.57 3.96
CA GLY A 61 -5.71 -0.70 2.55
C GLY A 61 -6.71 -1.84 2.28
N ASP A 62 -6.63 -2.94 3.02
CA ASP A 62 -7.58 -4.06 2.93
C ASP A 62 -8.97 -3.74 3.54
N ASN A 63 -9.08 -2.63 4.28
CA ASN A 63 -10.33 -2.17 4.92
C ASN A 63 -10.84 -0.89 4.27
N ASP A 64 -11.07 -0.96 2.96
CA ASP A 64 -11.67 0.12 2.18
C ASP A 64 -13.18 0.25 2.42
N ALA A 65 -13.75 1.37 2.00
CA ALA A 65 -15.18 1.63 2.09
C ALA A 65 -16.05 0.55 1.39
N GLY A 66 -15.55 -0.04 0.30
CA GLY A 66 -16.23 -1.11 -0.43
C GLY A 66 -16.35 -2.39 0.39
N GLY A 67 -15.25 -2.80 1.03
CA GLY A 67 -15.22 -3.91 1.99
C GLY A 67 -16.18 -3.67 3.15
N VAL A 68 -16.09 -2.51 3.81
CA VAL A 68 -16.95 -2.16 4.96
C VAL A 68 -18.43 -2.18 4.60
N LEU A 69 -18.81 -1.66 3.43
CA LEU A 69 -20.20 -1.68 2.97
C LEU A 69 -20.70 -3.11 2.73
N THR A 70 -19.88 -3.95 2.10
CA THR A 70 -20.21 -5.37 1.85
C THR A 70 -20.38 -6.13 3.15
N TYR A 71 -19.52 -5.86 4.13
CA TYR A 71 -19.62 -6.45 5.47
C TYR A 71 -20.88 -5.98 6.19
N ALA A 72 -21.22 -4.69 6.13
CA ALA A 72 -22.43 -4.15 6.72
C ALA A 72 -23.70 -4.77 6.10
N GLN A 73 -23.74 -4.88 4.77
CA GLN A 73 -24.85 -5.51 4.05
C GLN A 73 -24.99 -6.99 4.38
N THR A 74 -23.88 -7.73 4.39
CA THR A 74 -23.87 -9.16 4.71
C THR A 74 -24.25 -9.40 6.17
N GLY A 75 -23.75 -8.58 7.09
CA GLY A 75 -24.10 -8.63 8.51
C GLY A 75 -25.58 -8.33 8.75
N ALA A 76 -26.16 -7.37 8.02
CA ALA A 76 -27.59 -7.07 8.08
C ALA A 76 -28.46 -8.18 7.49
N ALA A 77 -28.01 -8.82 6.40
CA ALA A 77 -28.78 -9.87 5.70
C ALA A 77 -28.76 -11.24 6.42
N TYR A 78 -27.59 -11.65 6.92
CA TYR A 78 -27.39 -13.01 7.48
C TYR A 78 -27.24 -13.03 9.01
N GLY A 79 -27.20 -11.87 9.65
CA GLY A 79 -27.00 -11.74 11.09
C GLY A 79 -25.59 -12.13 11.55
N LEU A 80 -25.29 -11.85 12.83
CA LEU A 80 -23.96 -12.05 13.40
C LEU A 80 -23.52 -13.52 13.48
N GLY A 81 -24.47 -14.46 13.58
CA GLY A 81 -24.17 -15.89 13.74
C GLY A 81 -23.48 -16.52 12.53
N VAL A 82 -23.76 -16.03 11.32
CA VAL A 82 -23.12 -16.48 10.07
C VAL A 82 -21.99 -15.54 9.66
N PHE A 83 -22.20 -14.23 9.84
CA PHE A 83 -21.23 -13.21 9.47
C PHE A 83 -19.90 -13.33 10.22
N LEU A 84 -19.93 -13.49 11.55
CA LEU A 84 -18.70 -13.46 12.35
C LEU A 84 -17.76 -14.66 12.10
N PRO A 85 -18.25 -15.92 11.99
CA PRO A 85 -17.39 -17.04 11.59
C PRO A 85 -16.80 -16.87 10.18
N LEU A 86 -17.58 -16.39 9.22
CA LEU A 86 -17.11 -16.14 7.86
C LEU A 86 -16.04 -15.04 7.83
N MET A 87 -16.24 -13.95 8.56
CA MET A 87 -15.26 -12.86 8.70
C MET A 87 -13.94 -13.38 9.26
N LEU A 88 -13.98 -14.20 10.32
CA LEU A 88 -12.78 -14.77 10.93
C LEU A 88 -12.04 -15.69 9.94
N LEU A 89 -12.78 -16.51 9.20
CA LEU A 89 -12.22 -17.39 8.18
C LEU A 89 -11.55 -16.58 7.04
N MET A 90 -12.22 -15.55 6.53
CA MET A 90 -11.66 -14.69 5.48
C MET A 90 -10.43 -13.93 5.97
N GLY A 91 -10.46 -13.41 7.20
CA GLY A 91 -9.30 -12.77 7.82
C GLY A 91 -8.10 -13.72 7.96
N PHE A 92 -8.34 -15.00 8.28
CA PHE A 92 -7.28 -16.01 8.33
C PHE A 92 -6.67 -16.29 6.94
N ILE A 93 -7.51 -16.37 5.90
CA ILE A 93 -7.03 -16.53 4.52
C ILE A 93 -6.21 -15.31 4.10
N ALA A 94 -6.71 -14.10 4.35
CA ALA A 94 -5.99 -12.86 4.05
C ALA A 94 -4.64 -12.80 4.76
N TYR A 95 -4.58 -13.19 6.04
CA TYR A 95 -3.33 -13.27 6.79
C TYR A 95 -2.31 -14.19 6.12
N ILE A 96 -2.72 -15.39 5.68
CA ILE A 96 -1.82 -16.31 4.97
C ILE A 96 -1.32 -15.66 3.68
N VAL A 97 -2.21 -15.06 2.87
CA VAL A 97 -1.81 -14.41 1.61
C VAL A 97 -0.82 -13.26 1.85
N GLN A 98 -1.05 -12.43 2.87
CA GLN A 98 -0.16 -11.34 3.23
C GLN A 98 1.21 -11.85 3.72
N GLU A 99 1.25 -12.90 4.55
CA GLU A 99 2.49 -13.50 5.01
C GLU A 99 3.31 -14.06 3.84
N MET A 100 2.67 -14.78 2.91
CA MET A 100 3.30 -15.28 1.69
C MET A 100 3.89 -14.15 0.83
N THR A 101 3.13 -13.06 0.67
CA THR A 101 3.51 -11.85 -0.08
C THR A 101 4.74 -11.19 0.53
N ILE A 102 4.73 -11.00 1.85
CA ILE A 102 5.86 -10.41 2.61
C ILE A 102 7.08 -11.32 2.53
N ARG A 103 6.90 -12.64 2.69
CA ARG A 103 8.00 -13.60 2.60
C ARG A 103 8.62 -13.62 1.21
N LEU A 104 7.81 -13.56 0.15
CA LEU A 104 8.30 -13.48 -1.21
C LEU A 104 9.11 -12.20 -1.44
N GLY A 105 8.60 -11.04 -0.98
CA GLY A 105 9.31 -9.76 -1.06
C GLY A 105 10.64 -9.75 -0.28
N ALA A 106 10.64 -10.34 0.93
CA ALA A 106 11.83 -10.42 1.78
C ALA A 106 12.92 -11.34 1.20
N VAL A 107 12.54 -12.49 0.63
CA VAL A 107 13.50 -13.45 0.04
C VAL A 107 14.04 -12.96 -1.29
N THR A 108 13.18 -12.44 -2.17
CA THR A 108 13.59 -12.04 -3.52
C THR A 108 14.20 -10.64 -3.60
N ARG A 109 13.96 -9.80 -2.57
CA ARG A 109 14.32 -8.38 -2.53
C ARG A 109 13.80 -7.59 -3.73
N ARG A 110 12.68 -8.03 -4.30
CA ARG A 110 12.00 -7.43 -5.47
C ARG A 110 10.52 -7.29 -5.20
N GLY A 111 9.88 -6.36 -5.90
CA GLY A 111 8.43 -6.17 -5.83
C GLY A 111 7.67 -7.27 -6.53
N HIS A 112 6.43 -7.52 -6.10
CA HIS A 112 5.56 -8.57 -6.65
C HIS A 112 5.37 -8.42 -8.18
N ALA A 113 5.14 -7.19 -8.65
CA ALA A 113 5.00 -6.90 -10.08
C ALA A 113 6.28 -7.25 -10.87
N GLU A 114 7.47 -6.92 -10.36
CA GLU A 114 8.73 -7.25 -11.04
C GLU A 114 8.92 -8.78 -11.18
N LEU A 115 8.49 -9.54 -10.17
CA LEU A 115 8.54 -11.00 -10.22
C LEU A 115 7.60 -11.57 -11.29
N ILE A 116 6.42 -10.99 -11.46
CA ILE A 116 5.46 -11.42 -12.49
C ILE A 116 6.06 -11.19 -13.88
N TRP A 117 6.61 -9.99 -14.13
CA TRP A 117 7.25 -9.65 -15.40
C TRP A 117 8.41 -10.59 -15.73
N ARG A 118 9.26 -10.92 -14.76
CA ARG A 118 10.41 -11.80 -14.97
C ARG A 118 10.04 -13.27 -15.13
N ARG A 119 9.01 -13.75 -14.43
CA ARG A 119 8.63 -15.17 -14.41
C ARG A 119 7.66 -15.54 -15.54
N TYR A 120 6.69 -14.68 -15.81
CA TYR A 120 5.60 -14.94 -16.76
C TYR A 120 5.71 -14.12 -18.05
N GLY A 121 6.63 -13.15 -18.08
CA GLY A 121 6.89 -12.33 -19.27
C GLY A 121 6.05 -11.05 -19.32
N PRO A 122 6.23 -10.24 -20.38
CA PRO A 122 5.70 -8.88 -20.46
C PRO A 122 4.18 -8.83 -20.59
N PHE A 123 3.56 -9.81 -21.24
CA PHE A 123 2.10 -9.86 -21.40
C PHE A 123 1.39 -9.99 -20.05
N TRP A 124 1.78 -10.98 -19.24
CA TRP A 124 1.22 -11.20 -17.90
C TRP A 124 1.58 -10.10 -16.91
N GLY A 125 2.78 -9.52 -17.07
CA GLY A 125 3.19 -8.35 -16.32
C GLY A 125 2.32 -7.12 -16.60
N LEU A 126 1.99 -6.87 -17.87
CA LEU A 126 1.10 -5.77 -18.26
C LEU A 126 -0.33 -6.03 -17.81
N PHE A 127 -0.84 -7.25 -17.97
CA PHE A 127 -2.17 -7.62 -17.47
C PHE A 127 -2.30 -7.35 -15.96
N SER A 128 -1.33 -7.80 -15.16
CA SER A 128 -1.32 -7.53 -13.71
C SER A 128 -1.23 -6.04 -13.37
N LEU A 129 -0.50 -5.25 -14.17
CA LEU A 129 -0.43 -3.81 -13.97
C LEU A 129 -1.78 -3.12 -14.26
N VAL A 130 -2.42 -3.48 -15.37
CA VAL A 130 -3.74 -2.94 -15.75
C VAL A 130 -4.79 -3.32 -14.71
N ASP A 131 -4.79 -4.58 -14.27
CA ASP A 131 -5.67 -5.07 -13.22
C ASP A 131 -5.48 -4.29 -11.92
N LEU A 132 -4.23 -4.06 -11.49
CA LEU A 132 -3.92 -3.26 -10.30
C LEU A 132 -4.41 -1.81 -10.43
N VAL A 133 -4.19 -1.17 -11.58
CA VAL A 133 -4.66 0.20 -11.83
C VAL A 133 -6.18 0.26 -11.79
N LEU A 134 -6.85 -0.69 -12.44
CA LEU A 134 -8.30 -0.76 -12.46
C LEU A 134 -8.87 -0.99 -11.05
N ALA A 135 -8.32 -1.96 -10.31
CA ALA A 135 -8.72 -2.24 -8.93
C ALA A 135 -8.58 -0.99 -8.05
N ASN A 136 -7.45 -0.29 -8.13
CA ASN A 136 -7.25 0.95 -7.37
C ASN A 136 -8.23 2.07 -7.77
N ILE A 137 -8.57 2.20 -9.06
CA ILE A 137 -9.59 3.16 -9.49
C ILE A 137 -10.96 2.79 -8.91
N LEU A 138 -11.33 1.50 -8.94
CA LEU A 138 -12.58 1.02 -8.34
C LEU A 138 -12.61 1.27 -6.83
N THR A 139 -11.51 1.02 -6.13
CA THR A 139 -11.36 1.32 -4.69
C THR A 139 -11.50 2.82 -4.43
N LEU A 140 -10.90 3.69 -5.23
CA LEU A 140 -11.09 5.14 -5.09
C LEU A 140 -12.56 5.53 -5.27
N VAL A 141 -13.26 4.94 -6.24
CA VAL A 141 -14.69 5.16 -6.43
C VAL A 141 -15.50 4.72 -5.20
N THR A 142 -15.21 3.55 -4.64
CA THR A 142 -15.91 3.06 -3.43
C THR A 142 -15.61 3.93 -2.21
N GLU A 143 -14.40 4.47 -2.06
CA GLU A 143 -14.06 5.44 -1.01
C GLU A 143 -14.94 6.70 -1.07
N PHE A 144 -15.13 7.28 -2.25
CA PHE A 144 -16.04 8.43 -2.41
C PHE A 144 -17.50 8.08 -2.12
N ILE A 145 -17.95 6.86 -2.48
CA ILE A 145 -19.28 6.36 -2.11
C ILE A 145 -19.37 6.23 -0.58
N GLY A 146 -18.34 5.69 0.07
CA GLY A 146 -18.24 5.58 1.53
C GLY A 146 -18.33 6.91 2.23
N ILE A 147 -17.59 7.92 1.76
CA ILE A 147 -17.64 9.30 2.28
C ILE A 147 -19.05 9.89 2.15
N ARG A 148 -19.72 9.66 1.02
CA ARG A 148 -21.11 10.11 0.83
C ARG A 148 -22.05 9.42 1.83
N VAL A 149 -22.00 8.09 1.93
CA VAL A 149 -22.88 7.31 2.81
C VAL A 149 -22.62 7.63 4.27
N GLY A 150 -21.35 7.73 4.67
CA GLY A 150 -20.96 8.16 6.01
C GLY A 150 -21.41 9.59 6.31
N GLY A 151 -21.19 10.53 5.38
CA GLY A 151 -21.65 11.91 5.50
C GLY A 151 -23.16 12.04 5.69
N LEU A 152 -23.95 11.22 4.99
CA LEU A 152 -25.41 11.15 5.18
C LEU A 152 -25.79 10.76 6.60
N ALA A 153 -25.05 9.85 7.25
CA ALA A 153 -25.31 9.47 8.64
C ALA A 153 -25.07 10.63 9.63
N PHE A 154 -24.21 11.58 9.29
CA PHE A 154 -23.95 12.79 10.07
C PHE A 154 -24.76 14.01 9.61
N GLY A 155 -25.65 13.86 8.63
CA GLY A 155 -26.45 14.96 8.07
C GLY A 155 -25.66 15.93 7.19
N ILE A 156 -24.46 15.56 6.73
CA ILE A 156 -23.61 16.40 5.87
C ILE A 156 -24.00 16.16 4.40
N PRO A 157 -24.34 17.22 3.63
CA PRO A 157 -24.72 17.07 2.23
C PRO A 157 -23.52 16.65 1.36
N TYR A 158 -23.77 15.78 0.39
CA TYR A 158 -22.76 15.27 -0.55
C TYR A 158 -22.06 16.39 -1.36
N ALA A 159 -22.77 17.50 -1.58
CA ALA A 159 -22.25 18.68 -2.26
C ALA A 159 -21.12 19.38 -1.48
N ILE A 160 -20.96 19.09 -0.18
CA ILE A 160 -19.86 19.61 0.64
C ILE A 160 -18.83 18.51 0.89
N SER A 161 -19.26 17.31 1.31
CA SER A 161 -18.31 16.25 1.71
C SER A 161 -17.43 15.77 0.55
N VAL A 162 -18.00 15.53 -0.64
CA VAL A 162 -17.26 15.03 -1.80
C VAL A 162 -16.19 16.02 -2.30
N PRO A 163 -16.50 17.30 -2.60
CA PRO A 163 -15.48 18.23 -3.07
C PRO A 163 -14.46 18.58 -1.98
N LEU A 164 -14.84 18.60 -0.71
CA LEU A 164 -13.90 18.82 0.39
C LEU A 164 -12.88 17.67 0.48
N THR A 165 -13.33 16.42 0.42
CA THR A 165 -12.42 15.28 0.45
C THR A 165 -11.57 15.21 -0.82
N LEU A 166 -12.12 15.52 -1.99
CA LEU A 166 -11.35 15.61 -3.22
C LEU A 166 -10.24 16.67 -3.11
N ALA A 167 -10.57 17.87 -2.61
CA ALA A 167 -9.60 18.94 -2.38
C ALA A 167 -8.51 18.53 -1.39
N PHE A 168 -8.88 17.82 -0.32
CA PHE A 168 -7.92 17.28 0.65
C PHE A 168 -6.96 16.28 -0.01
N VAL A 169 -7.48 15.29 -0.74
CA VAL A 169 -6.66 14.27 -1.42
C VAL A 169 -5.70 14.93 -2.40
N VAL A 170 -6.18 15.85 -3.25
CA VAL A 170 -5.36 16.57 -4.23
C VAL A 170 -4.29 17.44 -3.55
N ALA A 171 -4.58 18.04 -2.39
CA ALA A 171 -3.62 18.84 -1.65
C ALA A 171 -2.50 18.00 -1.01
N THR A 172 -2.77 16.72 -0.72
CA THR A 172 -1.81 15.80 -0.10
C THR A 172 -0.99 14.96 -1.08
N LEU A 173 -1.41 14.90 -2.35
CA LEU A 173 -0.72 14.18 -3.43
C LEU A 173 0.44 14.99 -4.01
#